data_AF-A0A2D8CCF3-F1
#
_entry.id   AF-A0A2D8CCF3-F1
#
_cell.length_a   1.000
_cell.length_b   1.000
_cell.length_c   1.000
_cell.angle_alpha   90.00
_cell.angle_beta   90.00
_cell.angle_gamma   90.00
#
_symmetry.space_group_name_H-M   'P 1'
#
loop_
_entity.id
_entity.type
_entity.pdbx_description
1 polymer ?
#
loop_
_entity_poly.entity_id
_entity_poly.type
_entity_poly.pdbx_seq_one_letter_code
_entity_poly.pdbx_strand_id
1 'polypeptide(L)'
;MTSNALSITPKQNSSPALFALPLLKRIKQESQKEYAEMQEAFELLGWSGLPDELKIEINEDVKYMVQELKGRFSSCDPFVKSRRNSIHYWVSSFQDGICTLEAAIKALEVKPL
;
A
#
# COMPACT_ATOMS: atom_id res chain seq x y z
N MET A 1 47.95 48.08 25.02
CA MET A 1 46.54 48.30 24.64
C MET A 1 46.07 47.09 23.88
N THR A 2 45.28 46.25 24.55
CA THR A 2 44.70 45.01 24.04
C THR A 2 43.39 45.31 23.33
N SER A 3 43.12 44.66 22.19
CA SER A 3 41.78 44.27 21.73
C SER A 3 41.90 43.46 20.42
N ASN A 4 42.03 42.13 20.55
CA ASN A 4 41.61 41.22 19.47
C ASN A 4 40.26 40.65 19.89
N ALA A 5 39.19 41.25 19.40
CA ALA A 5 37.84 40.72 19.56
C ALA A 5 37.69 39.54 18.59
N LEU A 6 37.74 38.31 19.13
CA LEU A 6 37.38 37.11 18.41
C LEU A 6 35.86 37.11 18.18
N SER A 7 35.45 37.34 16.93
CA SER A 7 34.06 37.15 16.49
C SER A 7 33.71 35.68 16.52
N ILE A 8 33.03 35.24 17.58
CA ILE A 8 32.47 33.88 17.68
C ILE A 8 31.10 33.91 17.00
N THR A 9 31.03 33.54 15.72
CA THR A 9 29.75 33.19 15.11
C THR A 9 29.38 31.76 15.56
N PRO A 10 28.20 31.54 16.17
CA PRO A 10 27.79 30.19 16.51
C PRO A 10 27.42 29.45 15.22
N LYS A 11 28.17 28.40 14.90
CA LYS A 11 27.75 27.39 13.91
C LYS A 11 26.43 26.79 14.39
N GLN A 12 25.32 27.23 13.82
CA GLN A 12 24.03 26.55 13.95
C GLN A 12 24.13 25.19 13.25
N ASN A 13 24.47 24.15 14.02
CA ASN A 13 24.20 22.79 13.62
C ASN A 13 22.70 22.54 13.80
N SER A 14 21.88 22.89 12.80
CA SER A 14 20.49 22.42 12.76
C SER A 14 20.52 20.92 12.47
N SER A 15 20.47 20.11 13.52
CA SER A 15 20.46 18.66 13.39
C SER A 15 19.18 18.22 12.66
N PRO A 16 19.28 17.60 11.46
CA PRO A 16 18.11 17.12 10.72
C PRO A 16 17.35 16.03 11.49
N ALA A 17 17.96 15.44 12.51
CA ALA A 17 17.37 14.41 13.35
C ALA A 17 16.11 14.89 14.12
N LEU A 18 16.06 16.16 14.51
CA LEU A 18 14.94 16.67 15.33
C LEU A 18 13.62 16.73 14.54
N PHE A 19 13.70 16.93 13.23
CA PHE A 19 12.54 16.96 12.32
C PHE A 19 12.29 15.60 11.64
N ALA A 20 13.33 14.82 11.38
CA ALA A 20 13.20 13.51 10.75
C ALA A 20 12.54 12.46 11.68
N LEU A 21 12.84 12.47 12.98
CA LEU A 21 12.34 11.46 13.91
C LEU A 21 10.80 11.45 14.05
N PRO A 22 10.11 12.60 14.22
CA PRO A 22 8.64 12.63 14.23
C PRO A 22 8.01 12.16 12.92
N LEU A 23 8.61 12.54 11.78
CA LEU A 23 8.13 12.12 10.45
C LEU A 23 8.27 10.61 10.26
N LEU A 24 9.45 10.04 10.57
CA LEU A 24 9.67 8.59 10.49
C LEU A 24 8.73 7.82 11.42
N LYS A 25 8.47 8.34 12.62
CA LYS A 25 7.51 7.75 13.56
C LYS A 25 6.10 7.74 12.95
N ARG A 26 5.68 8.85 12.34
CA ARG A 26 4.38 8.96 11.67
C ARG A 26 4.26 7.97 10.50
N ILE A 27 5.27 7.94 9.62
CA ILE A 27 5.32 7.02 8.47
C ILE A 27 5.21 5.57 8.95
N LYS A 28 5.94 5.20 10.01
CA LYS A 28 5.88 3.86 10.60
C LYS A 28 4.48 3.53 11.13
N GLN A 29 3.82 4.47 11.79
CA GLN A 29 2.47 4.27 12.32
C GLN A 29 1.44 4.13 11.20
N GLU A 30 1.53 4.97 10.17
CA GLU A 30 0.66 4.93 8.99
C GLU A 30 0.84 3.60 8.24
N SER A 31 2.09 3.17 8.01
CA SER A 31 2.36 1.91 7.31
C SER A 31 1.90 0.68 8.09
N GLN A 32 2.07 0.66 9.41
CA GLN A 32 1.55 -0.42 10.26
C GLN A 32 0.02 -0.51 10.20
N LYS A 33 -0.65 0.63 10.20
CA LYS A 33 -2.11 0.69 10.11
C LYS A 33 -2.60 0.23 8.74
N GLU A 34 -1.99 0.71 7.66
CA GLU A 34 -2.33 0.31 6.30
C GLU A 34 -2.11 -1.20 6.10
N TYR A 35 -0.98 -1.72 6.58
CA TYR A 35 -0.69 -3.16 6.53
C TYR A 35 -1.74 -3.98 7.28
N ALA A 36 -2.15 -3.55 8.48
CA ALA A 36 -3.17 -4.23 9.26
C ALA A 36 -4.54 -4.19 8.57
N GLU A 37 -4.98 -3.03 8.05
CA GLU A 37 -6.24 -2.91 7.30
C GLU A 37 -6.24 -3.80 6.05
N MET A 38 -5.11 -3.90 5.35
CA MET A 38 -4.99 -4.78 4.18
C MET A 38 -5.04 -6.26 4.56
N GLN A 39 -4.38 -6.67 5.64
CA GLN A 39 -4.41 -8.05 6.11
C GLN A 39 -5.82 -8.48 6.52
N GLU A 40 -6.54 -7.59 7.22
CA GLU A 40 -7.96 -7.78 7.56
C GLU A 40 -8.82 -7.91 6.29
N ALA A 41 -8.58 -7.06 5.28
CA ALA A 41 -9.30 -7.14 4.01
C ALA A 41 -9.07 -8.48 3.29
N PHE A 42 -7.82 -8.96 3.22
CA PHE A 42 -7.52 -10.28 2.66
C PHE A 42 -8.18 -11.41 3.45
N GLU A 43 -8.24 -11.31 4.77
CA GLU A 43 -8.91 -12.29 5.61
C GLU A 43 -10.42 -12.32 5.37
N LEU A 44 -11.08 -11.14 5.34
CA LEU A 44 -12.51 -11.01 5.07
C LEU A 44 -12.91 -11.55 3.70
N LEU A 45 -12.04 -11.42 2.70
CA LEU A 45 -12.25 -11.93 1.35
C LEU A 45 -11.95 -13.44 1.21
N GLY A 46 -11.46 -14.11 2.27
CA GLY A 46 -11.04 -15.51 2.22
C GLY A 46 -9.72 -15.73 1.47
N TRP A 47 -8.90 -14.68 1.38
CA TRP A 47 -7.66 -14.61 0.60
C TRP A 47 -6.40 -14.57 1.47
N SER A 48 -6.53 -14.85 2.77
CA SER A 48 -5.41 -14.91 3.71
C SER A 48 -4.33 -15.92 3.29
N GLY A 49 -4.74 -17.03 2.66
CA GLY A 49 -3.85 -18.09 2.16
C GLY A 49 -3.25 -17.87 0.77
N LEU A 50 -3.52 -16.73 0.11
CA LEU A 50 -2.91 -16.46 -1.19
C LEU A 50 -1.38 -16.28 -1.06
N PRO A 51 -0.60 -16.73 -2.07
CA PRO A 51 0.82 -16.42 -2.18
C PRO A 51 1.06 -14.91 -2.18
N ASP A 52 2.20 -14.50 -1.63
CA ASP A 52 2.56 -13.08 -1.50
C ASP A 52 2.66 -12.39 -2.85
N GLU A 53 3.14 -13.09 -3.88
CA GLU A 53 3.24 -12.57 -5.25
C GLU A 53 1.87 -12.15 -5.79
N LEU A 54 0.84 -12.97 -5.56
CA LEU A 54 -0.52 -12.67 -6.01
C LEU A 54 -1.15 -11.55 -5.16
N LYS A 55 -0.88 -11.54 -3.84
CA LYS A 55 -1.35 -10.46 -2.95
C LYS A 55 -0.74 -9.11 -3.31
N ILE A 56 0.53 -9.09 -3.71
CA ILE A 56 1.23 -7.88 -4.18
C ILE A 56 0.55 -7.37 -5.45
N GLU A 57 0.29 -8.26 -6.42
CA GLU A 57 -0.31 -7.89 -7.70
C GLU A 57 -1.70 -7.23 -7.54
N ILE A 58 -2.53 -7.76 -6.64
CA ILE A 58 -3.90 -7.25 -6.42
C ILE A 58 -4.00 -6.26 -5.24
N ASN A 59 -2.87 -5.83 -4.67
CA ASN A 59 -2.86 -5.06 -3.42
C ASN A 59 -3.66 -3.76 -3.54
N GLU A 60 -3.39 -2.98 -4.60
CA GLU A 60 -4.08 -1.73 -4.83
C GLU A 60 -5.56 -1.96 -5.15
N ASP A 61 -5.92 -3.02 -5.87
CA ASP A 61 -7.31 -3.32 -6.13
C ASP A 61 -8.08 -3.63 -4.84
N VAL A 62 -7.52 -4.45 -3.94
CA VAL A 62 -8.13 -4.76 -2.64
C VAL A 62 -8.29 -3.50 -1.80
N LYS A 63 -7.29 -2.62 -1.81
CA LYS A 63 -7.36 -1.31 -1.16
C LYS A 63 -8.54 -0.49 -1.73
N TYR A 64 -8.72 -0.45 -3.05
CA TYR A 64 -9.87 0.25 -3.65
C TYR A 64 -11.20 -0.41 -3.29
N MET A 65 -11.28 -1.74 -3.24
CA MET A 65 -12.47 -2.44 -2.77
C MET A 65 -12.83 -2.06 -1.32
N VAL A 66 -11.84 -1.94 -0.43
CA VAL A 66 -12.05 -1.46 0.94
C VAL A 66 -12.60 -0.03 0.95
N GLN A 67 -12.08 0.85 0.10
CA GLN A 67 -12.57 2.23 0.02
C GLN A 67 -13.98 2.32 -0.60
N GLU A 68 -14.33 1.43 -1.53
CA GLU A 68 -15.70 1.25 -2.02
C GLU A 68 -16.64 0.84 -0.89
N LEU A 69 -16.24 -0.16 -0.07
CA LEU A 69 -17.01 -0.60 1.09
C LEU A 69 -17.18 0.50 2.15
N LYS A 70 -16.17 1.36 2.31
CA LYS A 70 -16.23 2.58 3.15
C LYS A 70 -17.10 3.69 2.55
N GLY A 71 -17.68 3.49 1.37
CA GLY A 71 -18.55 4.47 0.68
C GLY A 71 -17.80 5.65 0.06
N ARG A 72 -16.48 5.53 -0.17
CA ARG A 72 -15.64 6.62 -0.70
C ARG A 72 -15.53 6.61 -2.23
N PHE A 73 -15.85 5.50 -2.88
CA PHE A 73 -15.83 5.36 -4.34
C PHE A 73 -17.14 4.77 -4.87
N SER A 74 -17.44 5.04 -6.14
CA SER A 74 -18.64 4.52 -6.81
C SER A 74 -18.49 3.04 -7.09
N SER A 75 -19.22 2.21 -6.35
CA SER A 75 -19.27 0.75 -6.55
C SER A 75 -20.12 0.32 -7.75
N CYS A 76 -20.87 1.27 -8.33
CA CYS A 76 -21.77 1.08 -9.45
C CYS A 76 -21.12 1.40 -10.81
N ASP A 77 -19.91 1.97 -10.82
CA ASP A 77 -19.21 2.22 -12.08
C ASP A 77 -18.93 0.91 -12.83
N PRO A 78 -19.24 0.80 -14.15
CA PRO A 78 -19.06 -0.43 -14.90
C PRO A 78 -17.61 -0.94 -14.95
N PHE A 79 -16.63 -0.03 -15.02
CA PHE A 79 -15.22 -0.42 -15.10
C PHE A 79 -14.70 -0.92 -13.74
N VAL A 80 -15.06 -0.24 -12.66
CA VAL A 80 -14.74 -0.67 -11.28
C VAL A 80 -15.35 -2.05 -11.00
N LYS A 81 -16.64 -2.24 -11.33
CA LYS A 81 -17.32 -3.52 -11.18
C LYS A 81 -16.68 -4.62 -12.03
N SER A 82 -16.31 -4.32 -13.27
CA SER A 82 -15.65 -5.27 -14.17
C SER A 82 -14.28 -5.70 -13.62
N ARG A 83 -13.46 -4.75 -13.16
CA ARG A 83 -12.15 -5.03 -12.55
C ARG A 83 -12.31 -5.92 -11.32
N ARG A 84 -13.21 -5.58 -10.40
CA ARG A 84 -13.50 -6.41 -9.21
C ARG A 84 -13.90 -7.83 -9.58
N ASN A 85 -14.80 -7.99 -10.55
CA ASN A 85 -15.23 -9.32 -11.01
C ASN A 85 -14.08 -10.12 -11.63
N SER A 86 -13.20 -9.48 -12.40
CA SER A 86 -12.00 -10.11 -12.97
C SER A 86 -11.09 -10.65 -11.87
N ILE A 87 -10.84 -9.85 -10.82
CA ILE A 87 -10.00 -10.25 -9.68
C ILE A 87 -10.60 -11.45 -8.98
N HIS A 88 -11.89 -11.39 -8.61
CA HIS A 88 -12.56 -12.52 -7.98
C HIS A 88 -12.46 -13.79 -8.84
N TYR A 89 -12.66 -13.67 -10.15
CA TYR A 89 -12.58 -14.79 -11.07
C TYR A 89 -11.19 -15.44 -11.09
N TRP A 90 -10.13 -14.65 -11.27
CA TRP A 90 -8.77 -15.19 -11.39
C TRP A 90 -8.22 -15.71 -10.07
N VAL A 91 -8.54 -15.04 -8.96
CA VAL A 91 -8.19 -15.52 -7.62
C VAL A 91 -8.89 -16.83 -7.31
N SER A 92 -10.21 -16.93 -7.58
CA SER A 92 -10.94 -18.19 -7.38
C SER A 92 -10.40 -19.28 -8.28
N SER A 93 -10.12 -18.98 -9.56
CA SER A 93 -9.54 -19.94 -10.51
C SER A 93 -8.19 -20.47 -10.03
N PHE A 94 -7.37 -19.64 -9.40
CA PHE A 94 -6.11 -20.07 -8.80
C PHE A 94 -6.35 -20.95 -7.56
N GLN A 95 -7.23 -20.52 -6.64
CA GLN A 95 -7.57 -21.27 -5.42
C GLN A 95 -8.17 -22.65 -5.73
N ASP A 96 -8.98 -22.75 -6.78
CA ASP A 96 -9.60 -23.99 -7.25
C ASP A 96 -8.63 -24.88 -8.05
N GLY A 97 -7.39 -24.43 -8.27
CA GLY A 97 -6.38 -25.16 -9.05
C GLY A 97 -6.65 -25.22 -10.55
N ILE A 98 -7.53 -24.35 -11.06
CA ILE A 98 -7.88 -24.25 -12.49
C ILE A 98 -6.76 -23.58 -13.29
N CYS A 99 -6.06 -22.61 -12.70
CA CYS A 99 -4.93 -21.93 -13.32
C CYS A 99 -3.68 -21.92 -12.41
N THR A 100 -2.52 -21.69 -13.03
CA THR A 100 -1.25 -21.52 -12.31
C THR A 100 -1.14 -20.12 -11.71
N LEU A 101 -0.28 -19.96 -10.70
CA LEU A 101 0.04 -18.66 -10.11
C LEU A 101 0.48 -17.64 -11.17
N GLU A 102 1.38 -18.05 -12.06
CA GLU A 102 1.87 -17.20 -13.15
C GLU A 102 0.75 -16.74 -14.09
N ALA A 103 -0.19 -17.64 -14.42
CA ALA A 103 -1.33 -17.30 -15.28
C ALA A 103 -2.26 -16.30 -14.59
N ALA A 104 -2.52 -16.47 -13.30
CA ALA A 104 -3.33 -15.55 -12.51
C ALA A 104 -2.68 -14.16 -12.42
N ILE A 105 -1.38 -14.09 -12.10
CA ILE A 105 -0.62 -12.82 -12.04
C ILE A 105 -0.67 -12.11 -13.40
N LYS A 106 -0.33 -12.82 -14.48
CA LYS A 106 -0.32 -12.25 -15.83
C LYS A 106 -1.70 -11.77 -16.30
N ALA A 107 -2.76 -12.41 -15.86
CA ALA A 107 -4.12 -11.99 -16.20
C ALA A 107 -4.59 -10.77 -15.40
N LEU A 108 -4.03 -10.57 -14.21
CA LEU A 108 -4.36 -9.46 -13.32
C LEU A 108 -3.46 -8.24 -13.48
N GLU A 109 -2.31 -8.43 -14.14
CA GLU A 109 -1.37 -7.37 -14.51
C GLU A 109 -2.08 -6.19 -15.21
N VAL A 110 -2.01 -5.02 -14.56
CA VAL A 110 -2.54 -3.78 -15.14
C VAL A 110 -1.52 -3.22 -16.13
N LYS A 111 -1.83 -3.28 -17.42
CA LYS A 111 -0.97 -2.69 -18.44
C LYS A 111 -1.02 -1.16 -18.34
N PRO A 112 0.14 -0.47 -18.32
CA PRO A 112 0.15 0.98 -18.47
C PRO A 112 -0.43 1.36 -19.85
N LEU A 113 -1.20 2.45 -19.85
CA LEU A 113 -1.81 3.02 -21.06
C LEU A 113 -0.76 3.59 -22.03
#